data_AF-A0A3B0X012-F1
#
_entry.id   AF-A0A3B0X012-F1
#
_cell.length_a   1.000
_cell.length_b   1.000
_cell.length_c   1.000
_cell.angle_alpha   90.00
_cell.angle_beta   90.00
_cell.angle_gamma   90.00
#
_symmetry.space_group_name_H-M   'P 1'
#
loop_
_entity.id
_entity.type
_entity.pdbx_description
1 polymer ?
#
loop_
_entity_poly.entity_id
_entity_poly.type
_entity_poly.pdbx_seq_one_letter_code
_entity_poly.pdbx_strand_id
1 'polypeptide(L)'
;MSTNTAQTESSPAEIHMSQDELNHWFDQRFEERRQAEEAAHVPSMSIIATKGTMDWAYPPFILASTAAALGWDVSMFFTFYGLDLLKKDLNLAISPLGNPAMPMKMPFGPQWLQNINMKIPNAIMGNMPGFESMATAMMKKTTENKGVASIKELRSLCLEAEVKMLACQMTVDLFGHNQDEFMDEVSEWVGAASFLPIAQKSDVTLFI
;
A
#
# COMPACT_ATOMS: atom_id res chain seq x y z
N MET A 1 54.20 66.69 -8.75
CA MET A 1 53.63 66.05 -7.55
C MET A 1 52.15 65.84 -7.77
N SER A 2 51.73 64.62 -8.08
CA SER A 2 50.34 64.16 -7.89
C SER A 2 50.41 62.65 -7.87
N THR A 3 50.39 62.13 -6.64
CA THR A 3 50.46 60.72 -6.28
C THR A 3 49.18 60.01 -6.70
N ASN A 4 49.37 58.89 -7.37
CA ASN A 4 48.35 57.95 -7.79
C ASN A 4 47.84 57.16 -6.57
N THR A 5 46.61 57.39 -6.14
CA THR A 5 45.91 56.53 -5.16
C THR A 5 45.23 55.38 -5.89
N ALA A 6 45.95 54.27 -6.05
CA ALA A 6 45.37 53.00 -6.44
C ALA A 6 44.59 52.43 -5.24
N GLN A 7 43.28 52.33 -5.38
CA GLN A 7 42.42 51.60 -4.45
C GLN A 7 42.68 50.11 -4.64
N THR A 8 43.11 49.46 -3.56
CA THR A 8 43.29 48.01 -3.45
C THR A 8 41.95 47.30 -3.57
N GLU A 9 41.72 46.60 -4.68
CA GLU A 9 40.74 45.53 -4.78
C GLU A 9 41.18 44.38 -3.87
N SER A 10 40.38 44.07 -2.86
CA SER A 10 40.58 42.88 -2.03
C SER A 10 40.25 41.63 -2.85
N SER A 11 41.29 40.93 -3.30
CA SER A 11 41.19 39.58 -3.86
C SER A 11 40.38 38.67 -2.92
N PRO A 12 39.48 37.81 -3.43
CA PRO A 12 38.84 36.80 -2.59
C PRO A 12 39.94 35.94 -1.97
N ALA A 13 39.85 35.66 -0.66
CA ALA A 13 40.83 34.84 0.04
C ALA A 13 40.93 33.47 -0.65
N GLU A 14 42.10 33.14 -1.20
CA GLU A 14 42.38 31.81 -1.75
C GLU A 14 42.27 30.79 -0.62
N ILE A 15 41.26 29.92 -0.69
CA ILE A 15 41.08 28.82 0.27
C ILE A 15 42.13 27.76 -0.06
N HIS A 16 43.26 27.81 0.64
CA HIS A 16 44.34 26.84 0.47
C HIS A 16 44.12 25.67 1.45
N MET A 17 43.47 24.60 1.01
CA MET A 17 43.32 23.34 1.76
C MET A 17 44.23 22.27 1.16
N SER A 18 44.87 21.44 2.00
CA SER A 18 45.56 20.24 1.52
C SER A 18 44.54 19.20 1.02
N GLN A 19 44.98 18.25 0.19
CA GLN A 19 44.09 17.20 -0.35
C GLN A 19 43.45 16.37 0.77
N ASP A 20 44.18 16.06 1.83
CA ASP A 20 43.66 15.27 2.96
C ASP A 20 42.62 16.04 3.77
N GLU A 21 42.86 17.32 4.01
CA GLU A 21 41.88 18.20 4.65
C GLU A 21 40.63 18.37 3.79
N LEU A 22 40.78 18.44 2.47
CA LEU A 22 39.67 18.55 1.53
C LEU A 22 38.84 17.26 1.49
N ASN A 23 39.48 16.09 1.47
CA ASN A 23 38.79 14.80 1.52
C ASN A 23 38.04 14.62 2.85
N HIS A 24 38.68 14.94 3.98
CA HIS A 24 38.03 14.84 5.29
C HIS A 24 36.83 15.78 5.42
N TRP A 25 37.00 17.05 4.99
CA TRP A 25 35.90 18.01 4.93
C TRP A 25 34.76 17.53 4.02
N PHE A 26 35.09 16.97 2.85
CA PHE A 26 34.10 16.46 1.90
C PHE A 26 33.32 15.30 2.49
N ASP A 27 34.00 14.30 3.07
CA ASP A 27 33.37 13.12 3.67
C ASP A 27 32.44 13.53 4.83
N GLN A 28 32.89 14.43 5.69
CA GLN A 28 32.08 14.95 6.79
C GLN A 28 30.84 15.67 6.26
N ARG A 29 31.01 16.59 5.30
CA ARG A 29 29.91 17.37 4.75
C ARG A 29 28.92 16.52 3.96
N PHE A 30 29.43 15.50 3.26
CA PHE A 30 28.64 14.53 2.53
C PHE A 30 27.77 13.71 3.49
N GLU A 31 28.36 13.19 4.58
CA GLU A 31 27.62 12.40 5.57
C GLU A 31 26.58 13.26 6.32
N GLU A 32 26.92 14.51 6.69
CA GLU A 32 25.96 15.47 7.25
C GLU A 32 24.76 15.70 6.31
N ARG A 33 25.02 15.89 5.02
CA ARG A 33 23.96 16.08 4.02
C ARG A 33 23.12 14.82 3.83
N ARG A 34 23.75 13.66 3.75
CA ARG A 34 23.07 12.36 3.63
C ARG A 34 22.13 12.12 4.81
N GLN A 35 22.59 12.41 6.03
CA GLN A 35 21.78 12.29 7.25
C GLN A 35 20.63 13.30 7.28
N ALA A 36 20.87 14.54 6.82
CA ALA A 36 19.81 15.54 6.72
C ALA A 36 18.74 15.16 5.67
N GLU A 37 19.16 14.60 4.54
CA GLU A 37 18.26 14.08 3.51
C GLU A 37 17.48 12.86 4.00
N GLU A 38 18.13 11.90 4.66
CA GLU A 38 17.48 10.72 5.24
C GLU A 38 16.49 11.11 6.36
N ALA A 39 16.79 12.13 7.16
CA ALA A 39 15.88 12.65 8.17
C ALA A 39 14.69 13.44 7.57
N ALA A 40 14.85 14.03 6.38
CA ALA A 40 13.80 14.73 5.65
C ALA A 40 13.00 13.81 4.72
N HIS A 41 13.49 12.59 4.47
CA HIS A 41 12.86 11.62 3.59
C HIS A 41 11.53 11.16 4.16
N VAL A 42 10.48 11.27 3.35
CA VAL A 42 9.16 10.73 3.69
C VAL A 42 9.12 9.29 3.18
N PRO A 43 8.95 8.29 4.07
CA PRO A 43 8.89 6.90 3.63
C PRO A 43 7.71 6.66 2.68
N SER A 44 7.90 5.75 1.74
CA SER A 44 6.94 5.45 0.68
C SER A 44 6.67 3.96 0.57
N MET A 45 5.42 3.61 0.25
CA MET A 45 4.98 2.24 0.08
C MET A 45 4.17 2.06 -1.20
N SER A 46 4.53 1.05 -1.98
CA SER A 46 3.70 0.58 -3.09
C SER A 46 3.16 -0.83 -2.84
N ILE A 47 1.88 -1.05 -3.14
CA ILE A 47 1.21 -2.33 -2.95
C ILE A 47 0.57 -2.76 -4.28
N ILE A 48 0.88 -3.95 -4.75
CA ILE A 48 0.17 -4.60 -5.86
C ILE A 48 -0.92 -5.48 -5.25
N ALA A 49 -2.19 -5.13 -5.45
CA ALA A 49 -3.34 -5.88 -4.98
C ALA A 49 -3.97 -6.68 -6.13
N THR A 50 -3.83 -8.01 -6.08
CA THR A 50 -4.22 -8.93 -7.16
C THR A 50 -5.49 -9.73 -6.89
N LYS A 51 -5.89 -9.83 -5.62
CA LYS A 51 -7.00 -10.65 -5.14
C LYS A 51 -8.20 -9.77 -4.76
N GLY A 52 -9.41 -10.24 -5.10
CA GLY A 52 -10.65 -9.50 -4.89
C GLY A 52 -11.58 -10.07 -3.81
N THR A 53 -11.24 -11.19 -3.16
CA THR A 53 -12.11 -11.76 -2.12
C THR A 53 -11.97 -10.99 -0.80
N MET A 54 -12.97 -11.09 0.06
CA MET A 54 -13.02 -10.33 1.31
C MET A 54 -11.81 -10.58 2.22
N ASP A 55 -11.31 -11.82 2.30
CA ASP A 55 -10.17 -12.19 3.14
C ASP A 55 -8.86 -11.57 2.65
N TRP A 56 -8.67 -11.51 1.33
CA TRP A 56 -7.46 -10.95 0.71
C TRP A 56 -7.50 -9.42 0.55
N ALA A 57 -8.67 -8.80 0.73
CA ALA A 57 -8.79 -7.34 0.76
C ALA A 57 -8.26 -6.73 2.07
N TYR A 58 -8.26 -7.47 3.19
CA TYR A 58 -7.80 -6.93 4.48
C TYR A 58 -6.31 -6.57 4.50
N PRO A 59 -5.37 -7.47 4.10
CA PRO A 59 -3.95 -7.16 4.17
C PRO A 59 -3.53 -5.86 3.44
N PRO A 60 -3.90 -5.63 2.16
CA PRO A 60 -3.45 -4.44 1.45
C PRO A 60 -4.05 -3.16 2.04
N PHE A 61 -5.33 -3.15 2.43
CA PHE A 61 -5.95 -1.94 3.00
C PHE A 61 -5.51 -1.67 4.45
N ILE A 62 -5.26 -2.69 5.28
CA ILE A 62 -4.70 -2.49 6.63
C ILE A 62 -3.30 -1.89 6.53
N LEU A 63 -2.45 -2.43 5.65
CA LEU A 63 -1.08 -1.92 5.48
C LEU A 63 -1.10 -0.50 4.91
N ALA A 64 -1.89 -0.24 3.88
CA ALA A 64 -2.00 1.08 3.27
C ALA A 64 -2.51 2.14 4.26
N SER A 65 -3.62 1.87 4.95
CA SER A 65 -4.17 2.81 5.94
C SER A 65 -3.23 3.05 7.11
N THR A 66 -2.51 2.02 7.57
CA THR A 66 -1.52 2.16 8.65
C THR A 66 -0.32 2.98 8.19
N ALA A 67 0.23 2.70 7.00
CA ALA A 67 1.36 3.45 6.45
C ALA A 67 0.98 4.92 6.22
N ALA A 68 -0.20 5.17 5.66
CA ALA A 68 -0.70 6.53 5.47
C ALA A 68 -0.90 7.26 6.81
N ALA A 69 -1.41 6.59 7.84
CA ALA A 69 -1.51 7.17 9.19
C ALA A 69 -0.16 7.48 9.84
N LEU A 70 0.92 6.81 9.43
CA LEU A 70 2.30 7.11 9.82
C LEU A 70 2.93 8.23 8.97
N GLY A 71 2.18 8.82 8.04
CA GLY A 71 2.62 9.89 7.16
C GLY A 71 3.41 9.41 5.93
N TRP A 72 3.30 8.12 5.56
CA TRP A 72 3.99 7.59 4.38
C TRP A 72 3.23 7.96 3.09
N ASP A 73 3.95 8.14 1.98
CA ASP A 73 3.33 8.23 0.65
C ASP A 73 2.98 6.82 0.15
N VAL A 74 1.69 6.52 -0.02
CA VAL A 74 1.22 5.18 -0.35
C VAL A 74 0.56 5.15 -1.73
N SER A 75 0.94 4.17 -2.55
CA SER A 75 0.33 3.88 -3.84
C SER A 75 -0.13 2.42 -3.91
N MET A 76 -1.39 2.20 -4.26
CA MET A 76 -1.98 0.86 -4.40
C MET A 76 -2.33 0.61 -5.86
N PHE A 77 -1.75 -0.43 -6.47
CA PHE A 77 -2.03 -0.87 -7.82
C PHE A 77 -2.92 -2.10 -7.83
N PHE A 78 -4.17 -1.91 -8.27
CA PHE A 78 -5.18 -2.94 -8.35
C PHE A 78 -5.19 -3.57 -9.73
N THR A 79 -4.99 -4.89 -9.78
CA THR A 79 -4.92 -5.65 -11.03
C THR A 79 -5.62 -7.00 -10.87
N PHE A 80 -5.92 -7.67 -11.99
CA PHE A 80 -6.74 -8.89 -12.00
C PHE A 80 -8.00 -8.73 -11.12
N TYR A 81 -8.26 -9.68 -10.22
CA TYR A 81 -9.44 -9.68 -9.35
C TYR A 81 -9.41 -8.56 -8.31
N GLY A 82 -8.24 -7.96 -8.05
CA GLY A 82 -8.12 -6.81 -7.15
C GLY A 82 -8.89 -5.58 -7.64
N LEU A 83 -9.18 -5.47 -8.94
CA LEU A 83 -10.03 -4.40 -9.48
C LEU A 83 -11.42 -4.36 -8.84
N ASP A 84 -11.96 -5.50 -8.41
CA ASP A 84 -13.27 -5.53 -7.73
C ASP A 84 -13.29 -4.71 -6.44
N LEU A 85 -12.12 -4.45 -5.82
CA LEU A 85 -11.98 -3.61 -4.63
C LEU A 85 -12.17 -2.10 -4.92
N LEU A 86 -12.08 -1.71 -6.19
CA LEU A 86 -12.30 -0.35 -6.67
C LEU A 86 -13.72 -0.11 -7.18
N LYS A 87 -14.57 -1.15 -7.25
CA LYS A 87 -15.96 -0.98 -7.67
C LYS A 87 -16.75 -0.11 -6.69
N LYS A 88 -17.72 0.65 -7.21
CA LYS A 88 -18.65 1.45 -6.40
C LYS A 88 -19.36 0.59 -5.36
N ASP A 89 -19.88 -0.56 -5.81
CA ASP A 89 -20.59 -1.51 -4.96
C ASP A 89 -19.70 -2.70 -4.56
N LEU A 90 -19.18 -2.66 -3.33
CA LEU A 90 -18.35 -3.73 -2.77
C LEU A 90 -19.21 -4.90 -2.27
N ASN A 91 -19.36 -5.91 -3.12
CA ASN A 91 -20.00 -7.19 -2.79
C ASN A 91 -18.95 -8.31 -2.65
N LEU A 92 -18.09 -8.17 -1.65
CA LEU A 92 -16.99 -9.12 -1.42
C LEU A 92 -17.47 -10.35 -0.66
N ALA A 93 -17.16 -11.52 -1.21
CA ALA A 93 -17.36 -12.82 -0.58
C ALA A 93 -16.00 -13.47 -0.27
N ILE A 94 -16.01 -14.46 0.62
CA ILE A 94 -14.88 -15.37 0.77
C ILE A 94 -15.13 -16.66 0.00
N SER A 95 -14.04 -17.25 -0.51
CA SER A 95 -14.07 -18.60 -1.06
C SER A 95 -13.21 -19.52 -0.21
N PRO A 96 -13.82 -20.27 0.75
CA PRO A 96 -13.11 -21.26 1.54
C PRO A 96 -12.44 -22.34 0.69
N LEU A 97 -13.01 -22.65 -0.49
CA LEU A 97 -12.43 -23.61 -1.43
C LEU A 97 -11.15 -23.07 -2.10
N GLY A 98 -11.11 -21.77 -2.38
CA GLY A 98 -9.95 -21.08 -2.93
C GLY A 98 -8.82 -20.82 -1.92
N ASN A 99 -9.11 -20.95 -0.62
CA ASN A 99 -8.14 -20.74 0.46
C ASN A 99 -8.21 -21.87 1.51
N PRO A 100 -7.51 -23.00 1.30
CA PRO A 100 -7.50 -24.13 2.24
C PRO A 100 -6.92 -23.80 3.63
N ALA A 101 -6.21 -22.67 3.76
CA ALA A 101 -5.65 -22.21 5.02
C ALA A 101 -6.65 -21.43 5.88
N MET A 102 -7.86 -21.15 5.37
CA MET A 102 -8.88 -20.38 6.06
C MET A 102 -9.35 -21.08 7.34
N PRO A 103 -9.16 -20.46 8.53
CA PRO A 103 -9.65 -21.04 9.77
C PRO A 103 -11.15 -20.83 9.89
N MET A 104 -11.92 -21.90 9.78
CA MET A 104 -13.37 -21.86 9.98
C MET A 104 -13.68 -21.99 11.46
N LYS A 105 -13.73 -20.85 12.15
CA LYS A 105 -14.08 -20.72 13.56
C LYS A 105 -15.50 -20.20 13.71
N MET A 106 -16.21 -20.66 14.74
CA MET A 106 -17.55 -20.15 15.03
C MET A 106 -17.46 -18.73 15.61
N PRO A 107 -18.19 -17.74 15.05
CA PRO A 107 -18.20 -16.37 15.59
C PRO A 107 -19.04 -16.22 16.86
N PHE A 108 -19.84 -17.23 17.21
CA PHE A 108 -20.77 -17.22 18.35
C PHE A 108 -20.46 -18.36 19.32
N GLY A 109 -20.87 -18.18 20.58
CA GLY A 109 -20.75 -19.19 21.63
C GLY A 109 -19.57 -18.96 22.58
N PRO A 110 -19.40 -19.84 23.59
CA PRO A 110 -18.35 -19.73 24.60
C PRO A 110 -16.95 -19.82 23.99
N GLN A 111 -15.94 -19.20 24.64
CA GLN A 111 -14.57 -19.04 24.13
C GLN A 111 -13.93 -20.36 23.66
N TRP A 112 -14.24 -21.47 24.34
CA TRP A 112 -13.74 -22.80 23.96
C TRP A 112 -14.23 -23.24 22.58
N LEU A 113 -15.47 -22.90 22.19
CA LEU A 113 -16.07 -23.25 20.91
C LEU A 113 -15.51 -22.38 19.78
N GLN A 114 -15.28 -21.09 20.04
CA GLN A 114 -14.64 -20.17 19.09
C GLN A 114 -13.20 -20.56 18.75
N ASN A 115 -12.54 -21.31 19.63
CA ASN A 115 -11.17 -21.79 19.42
C ASN A 115 -11.08 -23.09 18.61
N ILE A 116 -12.21 -23.77 18.36
CA ILE A 116 -12.23 -24.98 17.54
C ILE A 116 -12.13 -24.61 16.06
N ASN A 117 -11.10 -25.12 15.39
CA ASN A 117 -10.95 -24.98 13.94
C ASN A 117 -11.68 -26.13 13.23
N MET A 118 -12.84 -25.83 12.64
CA MET A 118 -13.63 -26.81 11.92
C MET A 118 -13.07 -27.01 10.50
N LYS A 119 -12.22 -28.01 10.32
CA LYS A 119 -11.73 -28.37 8.98
C LYS A 119 -12.82 -29.11 8.21
N ILE A 120 -13.59 -28.36 7.43
CA ILE A 120 -14.63 -28.94 6.57
C ILE A 120 -13.93 -29.54 5.34
N PRO A 121 -14.19 -30.81 4.97
CA PRO A 121 -13.67 -31.39 3.73
C PRO A 121 -14.10 -30.59 2.49
N ASN A 122 -13.21 -30.43 1.51
CA ASN A 122 -13.49 -29.70 0.25
C ASN A 122 -14.74 -30.24 -0.48
N ALA A 123 -14.96 -31.56 -0.43
CA ALA A 123 -16.14 -32.20 -1.01
C ALA A 123 -17.45 -31.73 -0.36
N ILE A 124 -17.45 -31.37 0.92
CA ILE A 124 -18.63 -30.83 1.61
C ILE A 124 -18.80 -29.35 1.27
N MET A 125 -17.70 -28.57 1.19
CA MET A 125 -17.76 -27.15 0.82
C MET A 125 -18.32 -26.94 -0.59
N GLY A 126 -17.83 -27.71 -1.58
CA GLY A 126 -18.22 -27.55 -2.98
C GLY A 126 -19.61 -28.08 -3.33
N ASN A 127 -20.14 -29.03 -2.54
CA ASN A 127 -21.46 -29.63 -2.79
C ASN A 127 -22.59 -29.02 -1.94
N MET A 128 -22.30 -28.07 -1.06
CA MET A 128 -23.30 -27.44 -0.19
C MET A 128 -23.72 -26.07 -0.74
N PRO A 129 -24.95 -25.93 -1.27
CA PRO A 129 -25.44 -24.65 -1.77
C PRO A 129 -25.44 -23.59 -0.66
N GLY A 130 -24.90 -22.40 -0.93
CA GLY A 130 -24.87 -21.28 0.02
C GLY A 130 -23.76 -21.33 1.08
N PHE A 131 -22.85 -22.30 1.00
CA PHE A 131 -21.73 -22.39 1.94
C PHE A 131 -20.83 -21.16 1.94
N GLU A 132 -20.54 -20.58 0.77
CA GLU A 132 -19.72 -19.37 0.65
C GLU A 132 -20.37 -18.15 1.31
N SER A 133 -21.68 -17.97 1.12
CA SER A 133 -22.43 -16.89 1.78
C SER A 133 -22.43 -17.06 3.30
N MET A 134 -22.56 -18.30 3.78
CA MET A 134 -22.49 -18.60 5.20
C MET A 134 -21.11 -18.33 5.78
N ALA A 135 -20.07 -18.80 5.11
CA ALA A 135 -18.69 -18.52 5.50
C ALA A 135 -18.44 -17.00 5.53
N THR A 136 -18.90 -16.27 4.51
CA THR A 136 -18.78 -14.80 4.44
C THR A 136 -19.48 -14.11 5.61
N ALA A 137 -20.70 -14.52 5.95
CA ALA A 137 -21.42 -13.98 7.10
C ALA A 137 -20.69 -14.28 8.42
N MET A 138 -20.16 -15.50 8.58
CA MET A 138 -19.38 -15.88 9.75
C MET A 138 -18.09 -15.06 9.89
N MET A 139 -17.39 -14.84 8.78
CA MET A 139 -16.18 -14.02 8.77
C MET A 139 -16.49 -12.57 9.11
N LYS A 140 -17.46 -11.92 8.45
CA LYS A 140 -17.91 -10.56 8.77
C LYS A 140 -18.19 -10.38 10.26
N LYS A 141 -18.95 -11.32 10.84
CA LYS A 141 -19.27 -11.31 12.27
C LYS A 141 -18.03 -11.48 13.15
N THR A 142 -17.10 -12.34 12.76
CA THR A 142 -15.83 -12.53 13.48
C THR A 142 -15.02 -11.23 13.49
N THR A 143 -14.92 -10.58 12.34
CA THR A 143 -14.20 -9.32 12.17
C THR A 143 -14.82 -8.21 13.04
N GLU A 144 -16.15 -8.06 13.00
CA GLU A 144 -16.90 -7.12 13.86
C GLU A 144 -16.67 -7.41 15.35
N ASN A 145 -16.79 -8.67 15.78
CA ASN A 145 -16.63 -9.07 17.19
C ASN A 145 -15.20 -8.82 17.71
N LYS A 146 -14.22 -8.75 16.81
CA LYS A 146 -12.82 -8.45 17.14
C LYS A 146 -12.46 -6.98 16.99
N GLY A 147 -13.42 -6.12 16.62
CA GLY A 147 -13.19 -4.69 16.44
C GLY A 147 -12.31 -4.35 15.25
N VAL A 148 -12.23 -5.24 14.26
CA VAL A 148 -11.48 -4.98 13.02
C VAL A 148 -12.41 -4.21 12.07
N ALA A 149 -11.93 -3.08 11.56
CA ALA A 149 -12.67 -2.25 10.61
C ALA A 149 -12.99 -3.05 9.34
N SER A 150 -14.18 -2.84 8.78
CA SER A 150 -14.60 -3.44 7.52
C SER A 150 -13.75 -2.96 6.34
N ILE A 151 -13.76 -3.72 5.24
CA ILE A 151 -13.06 -3.31 4.00
C ILE A 151 -13.54 -1.95 3.49
N LYS A 152 -14.84 -1.64 3.63
CA LYS A 152 -15.39 -0.34 3.24
C LYS A 152 -14.77 0.79 4.06
N GLU A 153 -14.70 0.62 5.38
CA GLU A 153 -14.09 1.61 6.28
C GLU A 153 -12.58 1.75 6.02
N LEU A 154 -11.86 0.64 5.86
CA LEU A 154 -10.42 0.69 5.56
C LEU A 154 -10.14 1.37 4.21
N ARG A 155 -10.98 1.11 3.18
CA ARG A 155 -10.90 1.80 1.89
C ARG A 155 -11.14 3.30 2.07
N SER A 156 -12.19 3.69 2.81
CA SER A 156 -12.47 5.10 3.11
C SER A 156 -11.31 5.79 3.82
N LEU A 157 -10.70 5.15 4.82
CA LEU A 157 -9.51 5.69 5.50
C LEU A 157 -8.33 5.89 4.55
N CYS A 158 -8.13 4.99 3.59
CA CYS A 158 -7.09 5.16 2.59
C CYS A 158 -7.39 6.37 1.68
N LEU A 159 -8.65 6.55 1.26
CA LEU A 159 -9.06 7.69 0.44
C LEU A 159 -8.91 9.02 1.19
N GLU A 160 -9.34 9.07 2.46
CA GLU A 160 -9.19 10.24 3.34
C GLU A 160 -7.72 10.61 3.57
N ALA A 161 -6.83 9.62 3.59
CA ALA A 161 -5.40 9.80 3.75
C ALA A 161 -4.65 9.97 2.40
N GLU A 162 -5.38 10.24 1.31
CA GLU A 162 -4.82 10.52 -0.03
C GLU A 162 -3.96 9.38 -0.61
N VAL A 163 -4.22 8.14 -0.22
CA VAL A 163 -3.59 6.95 -0.82
C VAL A 163 -3.96 6.89 -2.30
N LYS A 164 -2.95 6.79 -3.18
CA LYS A 164 -3.14 6.76 -4.63
C LYS A 164 -3.69 5.41 -5.08
N MET A 165 -4.90 5.39 -5.63
CA MET A 165 -5.61 4.20 -6.08
C MET A 165 -5.41 4.03 -7.60
N LEU A 166 -4.42 3.22 -7.98
CA LEU A 166 -4.03 2.98 -9.37
C LEU A 166 -4.76 1.75 -9.93
N ALA A 167 -5.54 1.90 -11.00
CA ALA A 167 -6.26 0.80 -11.63
C ALA A 167 -5.53 0.29 -12.87
N CYS A 168 -5.37 -1.03 -12.99
CA CYS A 168 -4.73 -1.65 -14.16
C CYS A 168 -5.63 -1.56 -15.41
N GLN A 169 -5.32 -0.63 -16.33
CA GLN A 169 -6.08 -0.45 -17.57
C GLN A 169 -6.17 -1.74 -18.39
N MET A 170 -5.07 -2.48 -18.50
CA MET A 170 -5.05 -3.75 -19.24
C MET A 170 -6.03 -4.78 -18.66
N THR A 171 -6.23 -4.78 -17.34
CA THR A 171 -7.18 -5.71 -16.71
C THR A 171 -8.62 -5.26 -16.93
N VAL A 172 -8.90 -3.95 -16.89
CA VAL A 172 -10.21 -3.40 -17.27
C VAL A 172 -10.59 -3.88 -18.66
N ASP A 173 -9.67 -3.72 -19.62
CA ASP A 173 -9.87 -4.15 -21.01
C ASP A 173 -10.00 -5.67 -21.12
N LEU A 174 -9.17 -6.43 -20.41
CA LEU A 174 -9.15 -7.90 -20.44
C LEU A 174 -10.48 -8.51 -19.97
N PHE A 175 -11.09 -7.94 -18.94
CA PHE A 175 -12.36 -8.42 -18.38
C PHE A 175 -13.59 -7.70 -18.94
N GLY A 176 -13.38 -6.73 -19.84
CA GLY A 176 -14.47 -5.97 -20.46
C GLY A 176 -15.27 -5.13 -19.46
N HIS A 177 -14.61 -4.61 -18.42
CA HIS A 177 -15.25 -3.71 -17.46
C HIS A 177 -15.38 -2.31 -18.05
N ASN A 178 -16.45 -1.61 -17.68
CA ASN A 178 -16.58 -0.19 -17.97
C ASN A 178 -16.05 0.64 -16.79
N GLN A 179 -15.38 1.75 -17.08
CA GLN A 179 -14.76 2.59 -16.05
C GLN A 179 -15.79 3.22 -15.09
N ASP A 180 -17.06 3.36 -15.49
CA ASP A 180 -18.16 3.90 -14.68
C ASP A 180 -18.62 2.96 -13.55
N GLU A 181 -18.26 1.67 -13.62
CA GLU A 181 -18.48 0.69 -12.54
C GLU A 181 -17.60 0.95 -11.31
N PHE A 182 -16.50 1.67 -11.51
CA PHE A 182 -15.49 1.96 -10.48
C PHE A 182 -15.77 3.28 -9.79
N MET A 183 -15.25 3.41 -8.57
CA MET A 183 -15.35 4.61 -7.76
C MET A 183 -14.66 5.79 -8.45
N ASP A 184 -15.16 7.00 -8.20
CA ASP A 184 -14.65 8.21 -8.88
C ASP A 184 -13.24 8.59 -8.36
N GLU A 185 -12.84 8.05 -7.21
CA GLU A 185 -11.57 8.26 -6.54
C GLU A 185 -10.43 7.37 -7.07
N VAL A 186 -10.64 6.61 -8.16
CA VAL A 186 -9.53 5.98 -8.90
C VAL A 186 -8.62 7.08 -9.43
N SER A 187 -7.38 7.13 -8.93
CA SER A 187 -6.45 8.21 -9.23
C SER A 187 -6.01 8.18 -10.69
N GLU A 188 -5.60 7.01 -11.18
CA GLU A 188 -5.11 6.84 -12.54
C GLU A 188 -5.40 5.44 -13.09
N TRP A 189 -5.64 5.37 -14.39
CA TRP A 189 -5.74 4.12 -15.16
C TRP A 189 -4.40 3.85 -15.85
N VAL A 190 -3.65 2.89 -15.31
CA VAL A 190 -2.23 2.71 -15.66
C VAL A 190 -1.91 1.28 -16.04
N GLY A 191 -0.81 1.11 -16.79
CA GLY A 191 -0.22 -0.19 -17.08
C GLY A 191 1.03 -0.45 -16.23
N ALA A 192 1.61 -1.65 -16.40
CA ALA A 192 2.84 -2.04 -15.72
C ALA A 192 4.00 -1.05 -15.95
N ALA A 193 4.11 -0.47 -17.15
CA ALA A 193 5.14 0.50 -17.50
C ALA A 193 5.09 1.78 -16.65
N SER A 194 3.91 2.20 -16.23
CA SER A 194 3.74 3.39 -15.37
C SER A 194 3.88 3.04 -13.89
N PHE A 195 3.49 1.83 -13.47
CA PHE A 195 3.59 1.43 -12.07
C PHE A 195 5.02 1.06 -11.66
N LEU A 196 5.80 0.41 -12.53
CA LEU A 196 7.16 -0.03 -12.20
C LEU A 196 8.08 1.11 -11.71
N PRO A 197 8.09 2.31 -12.31
CA PRO A 197 8.84 3.45 -11.78
C PRO A 197 8.43 3.89 -10.37
N ILE A 198 7.14 3.76 -10.02
CA ILE A 198 6.64 4.07 -8.66
C ILE A 198 7.19 3.01 -7.70
N ALA A 199 7.03 1.73 -8.02
CA ALA A 199 7.52 0.62 -7.21
C ALA A 199 9.04 0.66 -7.03
N GLN A 200 9.80 0.97 -8.09
CA GLN A 200 11.26 1.07 -8.06
C GLN A 200 11.76 2.13 -7.07
N LYS A 201 11.03 3.24 -6.92
CA LYS A 201 11.38 4.34 -6.03
C LYS A 201 10.78 4.23 -4.63
N SER A 202 9.84 3.30 -4.43
CA SER A 202 9.20 3.10 -3.14
C SER A 202 10.17 2.43 -2.17
N ASP A 203 10.21 2.89 -0.93
CA ASP A 203 11.04 2.28 0.12
C ASP A 203 10.58 0.84 0.43
N VAL A 204 9.27 0.61 0.35
CA VAL A 204 8.65 -0.70 0.51
C VAL A 204 7.76 -1.01 -0.69
N THR A 205 7.93 -2.19 -1.28
CA THR A 205 7.06 -2.69 -2.35
C THR A 205 6.54 -4.07 -1.98
N LEU A 206 5.22 -4.26 -2.00
CA LEU A 206 4.55 -5.50 -1.63
C LEU A 206 3.68 -6.02 -2.77
N PHE A 207 3.63 -7.33 -2.95
CA PHE A 207 2.70 -8.02 -3.85
C PHE A 207 1.75 -8.89 -3.03
N ILE A 208 0.45 -8.64 -3.16
CA ILE A 208 -0.61 -9.22 -2.31
C ILE A 208 -1.74 -9.81 -3.17
#